data_AF-A0A1I3MHC4-F1
#
_entry.id   AF-A0A1I3MHC4-F1
#
_cell.length_a   1.000
_cell.length_b   1.000
_cell.length_c   1.000
_cell.angle_alpha   90.00
_cell.angle_beta   90.00
_cell.angle_gamma   90.00
#
_symmetry.space_group_name_H-M   'P 1'
#
loop_
_entity.id
_entity.type
_entity.pdbx_description
1 polymer ?
#
loop_
_entity_poly.entity_id
_entity_poly.type
_entity_poly.pdbx_seq_one_letter_code
_entity_poly.pdbx_strand_id
1 'polypeptide(L)'
;MLHTPRGEGEPGRYESEQIDHAALRAFLDRYAAYLTGDGRFDLWVISPETGALLAWDRHNFLHAYGPIDQFAATLRALGFQEGGLPPLDGHMHYYRPEFDPEAEAILSAFDWLRKPLRPEDEQ
;
A
#
# COMPACT_ATOMS: atom_id res chain seq x y z
N MET A 1 -3.63 -3.11 4.07
CA MET A 1 -5.01 -3.12 4.58
C MET A 1 -5.91 -3.57 3.45
N LEU A 2 -6.82 -4.51 3.71
CA LEU A 2 -7.79 -5.03 2.75
C LEU A 2 -9.19 -4.60 3.17
N HIS A 3 -9.86 -3.84 2.30
CA HIS A 3 -11.18 -3.26 2.55
C HIS A 3 -12.33 -4.11 1.99
N THR A 4 -12.24 -4.47 0.70
CA THR A 4 -13.33 -5.09 -0.05
C THR A 4 -12.89 -6.43 -0.64
N PRO A 5 -12.75 -7.49 0.19
CA PRO A 5 -12.35 -8.81 -0.29
C PRO A 5 -13.39 -9.41 -1.23
N ARG A 6 -12.92 -10.25 -2.17
CA ARG A 6 -13.72 -10.99 -3.15
C ARG A 6 -13.59 -12.51 -3.04
N GLY A 7 -12.84 -12.99 -2.04
CA GLY A 7 -12.62 -14.42 -1.77
C GLY A 7 -11.20 -14.73 -1.31
N GLU A 8 -10.27 -13.79 -1.50
CA GLU A 8 -8.86 -13.93 -1.16
C GLU A 8 -8.58 -13.98 0.35
N GLY A 9 -9.47 -13.38 1.15
CA GLY A 9 -9.33 -13.35 2.61
C GLY A 9 -10.36 -12.48 3.27
N GLU A 10 -10.20 -12.28 4.58
CA GLU A 10 -11.13 -11.49 5.39
C GLU A 10 -10.75 -9.99 5.35
N PRO A 11 -11.69 -9.06 5.50
CA PRO A 11 -11.33 -7.65 5.64
C PRO A 11 -10.48 -7.46 6.90
N GLY A 12 -9.48 -6.58 6.83
CA GLY A 12 -8.58 -6.35 7.95
C GLY A 12 -7.29 -5.60 7.63
N ARG A 13 -6.59 -5.28 8.73
CA ARG A 13 -5.19 -4.84 8.71
C ARG A 13 -4.31 -6.09 8.78
N TYR A 14 -3.52 -6.30 7.74
CA TYR A 14 -2.56 -7.39 7.66
C TYR A 14 -1.17 -6.82 7.91
N GLU A 15 -0.51 -7.30 8.95
CA GLU A 15 0.82 -6.85 9.39
C GLU A 15 1.80 -8.01 9.27
N SER A 16 2.89 -7.85 8.52
CA SER A 16 3.92 -8.86 8.40
C SER A 16 4.80 -8.86 9.64
N GLU A 17 5.65 -9.87 9.77
CA GLU A 17 6.86 -9.76 10.57
C GLU A 17 7.74 -8.58 10.10
N GLN A 18 8.74 -8.21 10.90
CA GLN A 18 9.72 -7.22 10.49
C GLN A 18 10.57 -7.78 9.35
N ILE A 19 10.53 -7.10 8.21
CA ILE A 19 11.29 -7.45 7.01
C ILE A 19 12.38 -6.42 6.74
N ASP A 20 13.41 -6.82 6.00
CA ASP A 20 14.45 -5.91 5.53
C ASP A 20 14.04 -5.18 4.23
N HIS A 21 14.87 -4.22 3.83
CA HIS A 21 14.65 -3.44 2.61
C HIS A 21 14.67 -4.30 1.33
N ALA A 22 15.45 -5.38 1.29
CA ALA A 22 15.54 -6.24 0.10
C ALA A 22 14.26 -7.07 -0.07
N ALA A 23 13.72 -7.62 1.02
CA ALA A 23 12.44 -8.32 1.05
C ALA A 23 11.28 -7.38 0.69
N LEU A 24 11.24 -6.17 1.24
CA LEU A 24 10.25 -5.15 0.85
C LEU A 24 10.32 -4.85 -0.65
N ARG A 25 11.54 -4.67 -1.18
CA ARG A 25 11.72 -4.38 -2.61
C ARG A 25 11.24 -5.54 -3.48
N ALA A 26 11.59 -6.77 -3.13
CA ALA A 26 11.15 -7.96 -3.86
C ALA A 26 9.62 -8.13 -3.83
N PHE A 27 8.99 -7.84 -2.69
CA PHE A 27 7.54 -7.84 -2.54
C PHE A 27 6.87 -6.81 -3.46
N LEU A 28 7.36 -5.56 -3.44
CA LEU A 28 6.84 -4.50 -4.30
C LEU A 28 7.02 -4.84 -5.78
N ASP A 29 8.19 -5.33 -6.19
CA ASP A 29 8.46 -5.70 -7.58
C ASP A 29 7.56 -6.87 -8.04
N ARG A 30 7.27 -7.84 -7.15
CA ARG A 30 6.40 -8.99 -7.46
C ARG A 30 4.93 -8.58 -7.66
N TYR A 31 4.42 -7.68 -6.82
CA TYR A 31 3.00 -7.33 -6.78
C TYR A 31 2.69 -5.95 -7.37
N ALA A 32 3.66 -5.28 -8.00
CA ALA A 32 3.50 -3.91 -8.53
C ALA A 32 2.27 -3.75 -9.44
N ALA A 33 2.06 -4.67 -10.39
CA ALA A 33 0.94 -4.61 -11.32
C ALA A 33 -0.41 -4.69 -10.60
N TYR A 34 -0.49 -5.54 -9.58
CA TYR A 34 -1.69 -5.68 -8.76
C TYR A 34 -1.95 -4.45 -7.91
N LEU A 35 -0.95 -4.02 -7.12
CA LEU A 35 -1.06 -2.89 -6.20
C LEU A 35 -1.38 -1.58 -6.92
N THR A 36 -0.85 -1.36 -8.13
CA THR A 36 -1.14 -0.16 -8.94
C THR A 36 -2.45 -0.25 -9.72
N GLY A 37 -2.93 -1.46 -10.04
CA GLY A 37 -4.01 -1.66 -11.01
C GLY A 37 -5.39 -1.95 -10.42
N ASP A 38 -5.46 -2.42 -9.17
CA ASP A 38 -6.69 -2.98 -8.59
C ASP A 38 -7.41 -2.05 -7.58
N GLY A 39 -6.66 -1.28 -6.77
CA GLY A 39 -7.25 -0.27 -5.89
C GLY A 39 -8.13 -0.81 -4.75
N ARG A 40 -7.90 -2.06 -4.29
CA ARG A 40 -8.53 -2.62 -3.07
C ARG A 40 -7.63 -2.60 -1.83
N PHE A 41 -6.35 -2.32 -2.01
CA PHE A 41 -5.35 -2.37 -0.94
C PHE A 41 -4.79 -0.99 -0.62
N ASP A 42 -4.64 -0.72 0.68
CA ASP A 42 -3.69 0.28 1.15
C ASP A 42 -2.41 -0.44 1.60
N LEU A 43 -1.24 0.11 1.29
CA LEU A 43 0.06 -0.41 1.71
C LEU A 43 0.74 0.58 2.64
N TRP A 44 1.07 0.15 3.85
CA TRP A 44 1.75 0.97 4.85
C TRP A 44 3.12 0.35 5.15
N VAL A 45 4.17 1.17 5.06
CA VAL A 45 5.55 0.78 5.36
C VAL A 45 6.07 1.63 6.50
N ILE A 46 6.47 0.98 7.59
CA ILE A 46 6.95 1.65 8.79
C ILE A 46 8.43 1.30 8.99
N SER A 47 9.27 2.32 9.15
CA SER A 47 10.65 2.16 9.60
C SER A 47 10.69 2.32 11.13
N PRO A 48 10.94 1.25 11.90
CA PRO A 48 11.00 1.35 13.36
C PRO A 48 12.21 2.18 13.83
N GLU A 49 13.29 2.23 13.05
CA GLU A 49 14.51 2.96 13.40
C GLU A 49 14.32 4.47 13.37
N THR A 50 13.54 4.97 12.41
CA THR A 50 13.34 6.41 12.19
C THR A 50 11.94 6.89 12.56
N GLY A 51 11.02 5.96 12.89
CA GLY A 51 9.60 6.25 13.08
C GLY A 51 8.91 6.75 11.80
N ALA A 52 9.55 6.59 10.64
CA ALA A 52 9.02 7.04 9.37
C ALA A 52 7.91 6.11 8.88
N LEU A 53 6.84 6.68 8.34
CA LEU A 53 5.71 5.95 7.78
C LEU A 53 5.46 6.44 6.35
N LEU A 54 5.39 5.50 5.41
CA LEU A 54 4.83 5.71 4.09
C LEU A 54 3.49 4.98 4.02
N ALA A 55 2.42 5.67 3.64
CA ALA A 55 1.12 5.07 3.39
C ALA A 55 0.72 5.35 1.95
N TRP A 56 0.64 4.29 1.15
CA TRP A 56 0.08 4.34 -0.20
C TRP A 56 -1.37 3.84 -0.13
N ASP A 57 -2.32 4.73 -0.38
CA ASP A 57 -3.72 4.38 -0.31
C ASP A 57 -4.28 3.88 -1.64
N ARG A 58 -5.45 3.25 -1.57
CA ARG A 58 -6.22 2.73 -2.70
C ARG A 58 -6.65 3.78 -3.73
N HIS A 59 -6.54 5.07 -3.40
CA HIS A 59 -6.80 6.18 -4.31
C HIS A 59 -5.53 6.65 -5.01
N ASN A 60 -4.43 5.91 -4.86
CA ASN A 60 -3.13 6.17 -5.45
C ASN A 60 -2.44 7.44 -4.90
N PHE A 61 -2.75 7.84 -3.66
CA PHE A 61 -1.98 8.85 -2.96
C PHE A 61 -0.89 8.21 -2.11
N LEU A 62 0.33 8.74 -2.21
CA LEU A 62 1.44 8.39 -1.34
C LEU A 62 1.59 9.48 -0.26
N HIS A 63 1.30 9.11 0.99
CA HIS A 63 1.45 9.95 2.16
C HIS A 63 2.75 9.59 2.90
N ALA A 64 3.43 10.58 3.43
CA ALA A 64 4.66 10.40 4.19
C ALA A 64 4.58 11.12 5.54
N TYR A 65 5.00 10.44 6.60
CA TYR A 65 5.05 10.95 7.97
C TYR A 65 6.43 10.68 8.57
N GLY A 66 6.92 11.59 9.40
CA GLY A 66 8.24 11.50 10.05
C GLY A 66 9.25 12.50 9.47
N PRO A 67 10.43 12.06 8.98
CA PRO A 67 11.49 12.97 8.52
C PRO A 67 11.17 13.59 7.14
N ILE A 68 10.20 14.52 7.11
CA ILE A 68 9.65 15.10 5.87
C ILE A 68 10.74 15.69 4.96
N ASP A 69 11.75 16.35 5.51
CA ASP A 69 12.85 16.92 4.72
C ASP A 69 13.63 15.87 3.93
N GLN A 70 13.79 14.65 4.48
CA GLN A 70 14.47 13.55 3.79
C GLN A 70 13.62 12.98 2.67
N PHE A 71 12.30 12.86 2.89
CA PHE A 71 11.37 12.47 1.84
C PHE A 71 11.33 13.50 0.70
N ALA A 72 11.23 14.78 1.02
CA ALA A 72 11.24 15.86 0.05
C ALA A 72 12.56 15.92 -0.73
N ALA A 73 13.70 15.71 -0.08
CA ALA A 73 15.00 15.60 -0.75
C ALA A 73 15.05 14.42 -1.72
N THR A 74 14.52 13.26 -1.31
CA THR A 74 14.46 12.05 -2.17
C THR A 74 13.56 12.27 -3.38
N LEU A 75 12.36 12.82 -3.20
CA LEU A 75 11.43 13.12 -4.29
C LEU A 75 12.03 14.12 -5.29
N ARG A 76 12.69 15.18 -4.80
CA ARG A 76 13.39 16.13 -5.68
C ARG A 76 14.52 15.46 -6.47
N ALA A 77 15.27 14.56 -5.84
CA ALA A 77 16.33 13.80 -6.53
C ALA A 77 15.77 12.86 -7.61
N LEU A 78 14.52 12.38 -7.46
CA LEU A 78 13.78 11.62 -8.46
C LEU A 78 13.15 12.49 -9.56
N GLY A 79 13.27 13.82 -9.47
CA GLY A 79 12.75 14.77 -10.46
C GLY A 79 11.35 15.32 -10.16
N PHE A 80 10.77 15.00 -9.00
CA PHE A 80 9.51 15.62 -8.57
C PHE A 80 9.73 17.06 -8.13
N GLN A 81 8.67 17.86 -8.25
CA GLN A 81 8.63 19.25 -7.83
C GLN A 81 7.47 19.47 -6.86
N GLU A 82 7.63 20.41 -5.93
CA GLU A 82 6.55 20.84 -5.06
C GLU A 82 5.44 21.50 -5.88
N GLY A 83 4.20 21.16 -5.56
CA GLY A 83 3.03 21.67 -6.26
C GLY A 83 1.74 20.98 -5.83
N GLY A 84 0.64 21.40 -6.44
CA GLY A 84 -0.64 20.69 -6.30
C GLY A 84 -0.62 19.39 -7.10
N LEU A 85 -1.26 18.35 -6.55
CA LEU A 85 -1.53 17.15 -7.33
C LEU A 85 -2.65 17.46 -8.33
N PRO A 86 -2.49 17.09 -9.61
CA PRO A 86 -3.59 17.18 -10.55
C PRO A 86 -4.74 16.27 -10.07
N PRO A 87 -5.99 16.58 -10.45
CA PRO A 87 -7.09 15.64 -10.23
C PRO A 87 -6.74 14.28 -10.81
N LEU A 88 -6.89 13.23 -10.01
CA LEU A 88 -6.88 11.87 -10.52
C LEU A 88 -8.24 11.67 -11.19
N ASP A 89 -8.31 11.89 -12.50
CA ASP A 89 -9.57 11.77 -13.26
C ASP A 89 -10.20 10.39 -13.04
N GLY A 90 -11.50 10.38 -12.71
CA GLY A 90 -12.36 9.19 -12.73
C GLY A 90 -11.83 7.97 -11.97
N HIS A 91 -11.34 8.14 -10.73
CA HIS A 91 -11.07 6.99 -9.85
C HIS A 91 -12.34 6.13 -9.77
N MET A 92 -12.25 4.94 -10.36
CA MET A 92 -13.27 3.92 -10.29
C MET A 92 -12.63 2.68 -9.71
N HIS A 93 -13.26 2.12 -8.68
CA HIS A 93 -12.92 0.80 -8.16
C HIS A 93 -13.26 -0.25 -9.22
N TYR A 94 -12.32 -0.51 -10.13
CA TYR A 94 -12.43 -1.60 -11.07
C TYR A 94 -12.06 -2.89 -10.35
N TYR A 95 -13.08 -3.67 -10.00
CA TYR A 95 -12.91 -5.04 -9.49
C TYR A 95 -12.45 -5.95 -10.63
N ARG A 96 -11.15 -5.93 -10.92
CA ARG A 96 -10.49 -6.64 -12.02
C ARG A 96 -10.33 -8.12 -11.69
N PRO A 97 -11.12 -9.04 -12.28
CA PRO A 97 -11.00 -10.46 -11.98
C PRO A 97 -9.66 -11.04 -12.39
N GLU A 98 -8.97 -10.41 -13.35
CA GLU A 98 -7.61 -10.81 -13.75
C GLU A 98 -6.58 -10.73 -12.62
N PHE A 99 -6.89 -10.01 -11.54
CA PHE A 99 -6.03 -9.83 -10.37
C PHE A 99 -6.44 -10.66 -9.16
N ASP A 100 -7.51 -11.44 -9.25
CA ASP A 100 -7.95 -12.29 -8.12
C ASP A 100 -6.86 -13.32 -7.70
N PRO A 101 -6.09 -13.95 -8.61
CA PRO A 101 -4.96 -14.80 -8.22
C PRO A 101 -3.85 -14.05 -7.48
N GLU A 102 -3.54 -12.81 -7.89
CA GLU A 102 -2.57 -11.96 -7.21
C GLU A 102 -3.05 -11.51 -5.83
N ALA A 103 -4.36 -11.27 -5.68
CA ALA A 103 -5.00 -10.96 -4.41
C ALA A 103 -4.90 -12.12 -3.40
N GLU A 104 -5.03 -13.36 -3.86
CA GLU A 104 -4.77 -14.56 -3.03
C GLU A 104 -3.28 -14.71 -2.71
N ALA A 105 -2.41 -14.50 -3.70
CA ALA A 105 -0.98 -14.65 -3.55
C ALA A 105 -0.37 -13.64 -2.57
N ILE A 106 -0.82 -12.38 -2.58
CA ILE A 106 -0.29 -11.35 -1.67
C ILE A 106 -0.64 -11.68 -0.20
N LEU A 107 -1.81 -12.24 0.06
CA LEU A 107 -2.23 -12.69 1.40
C LEU A 107 -1.51 -13.97 1.86
N SER A 108 -0.79 -14.64 0.95
CA SER A 108 0.07 -15.79 1.27
C SER A 108 1.56 -15.44 1.27
N ALA A 109 1.92 -14.17 1.03
CA ALA A 109 3.32 -13.75 0.88
C ALA A 109 4.10 -13.73 2.21
N PHE A 110 3.41 -13.59 3.33
CA PHE A 110 3.97 -13.55 4.69
C PHE A 110 3.02 -14.26 5.66
N ASP A 111 3.51 -14.53 6.88
CA ASP A 111 2.70 -15.04 7.99
C ASP A 111 1.93 -13.89 8.65
N TRP A 112 1.01 -13.28 7.89
CA TRP A 112 0.34 -12.05 8.29
C TRP A 112 -0.40 -12.17 9.64
N LEU A 113 -0.13 -11.23 10.55
CA LEU A 113 -0.97 -10.99 11.71
C LEU A 113 -2.16 -10.12 11.29
N ARG A 114 -3.34 -10.74 11.17
CA ARG A 114 -4.59 -10.03 10.88
C ARG A 114 -5.18 -9.39 12.12
N LYS A 115 -5.50 -8.10 12.04
CA LYS A 115 -6.36 -7.36 12.96
C LYS A 115 -7.63 -6.95 12.22
N PRO A 116 -8.84 -7.30 12.72
CA PRO A 116 -10.09 -6.87 12.09
C PRO A 116 -10.15 -5.34 11.91
N LEU A 117 -10.83 -4.88 10.86
CA LEU A 117 -11.14 -3.47 10.71
C LEU A 117 -12.03 -3.02 11.88
N ARG A 118 -11.84 -1.79 12.32
CA ARG A 118 -12.77 -1.14 13.26
C ARG A 118 -13.88 -0.45 12.48
N PRO A 119 -15.03 -0.11 13.10
CA PRO A 119 -16.09 0.64 12.43
C PRO A 119 -15.60 1.96 11.80
N GLU A 120 -14.55 2.58 12.34
CA GLU A 120 -13.96 3.80 11.78
C GLU A 120 -13.04 3.54 10.57
N ASP A 121 -12.63 2.30 10.36
CA ASP A 121 -11.83 1.86 9.22
C ASP A 121 -12.72 1.38 8.05
N GLU A 122 -13.98 1.05 8.32
CA GLU A 122 -14.97 0.67 7.33
C GLU A 122 -15.41 1.92 6.54
N GLN A 123 -15.32 1.84 5.20
CA GLN A 123 -15.70 2.90 4.27
C GLN A 123 -16.94 2.51 3.48
#